data_AF-A0A348P295-F1
#
_entry.id   AF-A0A348P295-F1
#
_cell.length_a   1.000
_cell.length_b   1.000
_cell.length_c   1.000
_cell.angle_alpha   90.00
_cell.angle_beta   90.00
_cell.angle_gamma   90.00
#
_symmetry.space_group_name_H-M   'P 1'
#
loop_
_entity.id
_entity.type
_entity.pdbx_description
1 polymer ?
#
loop_
_entity_poly.entity_id
_entity_poly.type
_entity_poly.pdbx_seq_one_letter_code
_entity_poly.pdbx_strand_id
1 'polypeptide(L)'
;MSCETGRASNEKFEMQYIKFGQGKKTLVILPGLSVQSVIPAAAAIEKQYEIFKNDFTVYLFDRRQNLPEVYSVYDMADDTAEA
;
A
#
# COMPACT_ATOMS: atom_id res chain seq x y z
N MET A 1 -10.33 -4.00 -15.54
CA MET A 1 -9.24 -4.75 -14.90
C MET A 1 -9.39 -4.56 -13.41
N SER A 2 -9.30 -5.63 -12.64
CA SER A 2 -9.64 -5.66 -11.22
C SER A 2 -8.49 -5.17 -10.36
N CYS A 3 -8.81 -4.43 -9.30
CA CYS A 3 -7.96 -4.22 -8.15
C CYS A 3 -7.35 -5.54 -7.64
N GLU A 4 -6.04 -5.57 -7.42
CA GLU A 4 -5.32 -6.72 -6.88
C GLU A 4 -4.79 -6.41 -5.48
N THR A 5 -4.77 -7.40 -4.60
CA THR A 5 -4.09 -7.32 -3.29
C THR A 5 -2.85 -8.19 -3.32
N GLY A 6 -1.73 -7.68 -2.81
CA GLY A 6 -0.48 -8.42 -2.73
C GLY A 6 0.19 -8.29 -1.36
N ARG A 7 1.37 -8.90 -1.25
CA ARG A 7 2.22 -8.87 -0.06
C ARG A 7 3.64 -8.49 -0.45
N ALA A 8 4.22 -7.57 0.31
CA ALA A 8 5.64 -7.25 0.30
C ALA A 8 6.23 -7.71 1.63
N SER A 9 7.30 -8.48 1.61
CA SER A 9 7.93 -8.99 2.82
C SER A 9 9.43 -9.14 2.68
N ASN A 10 10.11 -9.04 3.81
CA ASN A 10 11.52 -9.37 3.96
C ASN A 10 11.72 -10.14 5.29
N GLU A 11 12.97 -10.34 5.71
CA GLU A 11 13.27 -11.06 6.96
C GLU A 11 12.74 -10.35 8.22
N LYS A 12 12.45 -9.04 8.15
CA LYS A 12 12.06 -8.20 9.28
C LYS A 12 10.55 -7.96 9.35
N PHE A 13 9.87 -7.80 8.22
CA PHE A 13 8.47 -7.39 8.19
C PHE A 13 7.68 -7.97 7.01
N GLU A 14 6.36 -7.90 7.13
CA GLU A 14 5.40 -8.13 6.05
C GLU A 14 4.42 -6.96 6.00
N MET A 15 4.09 -6.50 4.80
CA MET A 15 3.04 -5.54 4.49
C MET A 15 2.13 -6.09 3.41
N GLN A 16 0.83 -5.83 3.52
CA GLN A 16 -0.08 -6.02 2.40
C GLN A 16 -0.13 -4.75 1.57
N TYR A 17 -0.49 -4.85 0.30
CA TYR A 17 -0.71 -3.68 -0.54
C TYR A 17 -1.87 -3.91 -1.50
N ILE A 18 -2.41 -2.82 -2.00
CA ILE A 18 -3.37 -2.78 -3.10
C ILE A 18 -2.61 -2.32 -4.35
N LYS A 19 -2.84 -2.97 -5.49
CA LYS A 19 -2.31 -2.60 -6.80
C LYS A 19 -3.43 -2.44 -7.81
N PHE A 20 -3.40 -1.36 -8.57
CA PHE A 20 -4.32 -1.14 -9.68
C PHE A 20 -3.72 -0.17 -10.72
N GLY A 21 -4.39 -0.07 -11.87
CA GLY A 21 -3.88 0.72 -13.00
C GLY A 21 -2.90 -0.06 -13.87
N GLN A 22 -2.66 0.48 -15.05
CA GLN A 22 -1.90 -0.16 -16.13
C GLN A 22 -0.92 0.81 -16.80
N GLY A 23 -0.76 2.01 -16.23
CA GLY A 23 0.13 3.01 -16.79
C GLY A 23 1.60 2.71 -16.50
N LYS A 24 2.48 3.30 -17.31
CA LYS A 24 3.93 3.04 -17.26
C LYS A 24 4.64 3.70 -16.07
N LYS A 25 4.02 4.71 -15.44
CA LYS A 25 4.60 5.41 -14.30
C LYS A 25 4.17 4.73 -13.00
N THR A 26 5.02 4.73 -11.98
CA THR A 26 4.64 4.23 -10.66
C THR A 26 4.12 5.38 -9.80
N LEU A 27 3.01 5.16 -9.10
CA LEU A 27 2.50 6.05 -8.06
C LEU A 27 2.32 5.24 -6.78
N VAL A 28 2.93 5.68 -5.67
CA VAL A 28 2.77 5.06 -4.36
C VAL A 28 1.94 5.99 -3.48
N ILE A 29 0.89 5.44 -2.86
CA ILE A 29 0.03 6.13 -1.89
C ILE A 29 0.35 5.59 -0.50
N LEU A 30 0.74 6.49 0.40
CA LEU A 30 0.92 6.16 1.81
C LEU A 30 -0.36 6.53 2.57
N PRO A 31 -1.01 5.57 3.26
CA PRO A 31 -2.17 5.89 4.07
C PRO A 31 -1.77 6.82 5.22
N GLY A 32 -2.71 7.67 5.64
CA GLY A 32 -2.53 8.55 6.80
C GLY A 32 -2.52 7.77 8.13
N LEU A 33 -2.75 8.48 9.23
CA LEU A 33 -2.66 7.96 10.62
C LEU A 33 -3.67 6.87 11.00
N SER A 34 -4.52 6.39 10.08
CA SER A 34 -5.48 5.33 10.38
C SER A 34 -4.75 4.06 10.84
N VAL A 35 -5.36 3.35 11.80
CA VAL A 35 -4.94 2.00 12.22
C VAL A 35 -5.76 0.91 11.54
N GLN A 36 -6.77 1.28 10.77
CA GLN A 36 -7.60 0.33 10.01
C GLN A 36 -6.88 -0.09 8.73
N SER A 37 -6.91 -1.39 8.46
CA SER A 37 -6.40 -1.94 7.21
C SER A 37 -7.16 -1.37 6.01
N VAL A 38 -6.42 -1.03 4.97
CA VAL A 38 -6.96 -0.56 3.68
C VAL A 38 -7.42 -1.69 2.78
N ILE A 39 -6.97 -2.93 3.03
CA ILE A 39 -7.24 -4.11 2.19
C ILE A 39 -8.72 -4.38 1.98
N PRO A 40 -9.60 -4.33 3.00
CA PRO A 40 -11.04 -4.53 2.81
C PRO A 40 -11.68 -3.47 1.90
N ALA A 41 -11.07 -2.29 1.77
CA ALA A 41 -11.56 -1.18 0.96
C ALA A 41 -10.96 -1.14 -0.46
N ALA A 42 -10.23 -2.19 -0.89
CA ALA A 42 -9.49 -2.20 -2.15
C ALA A 42 -10.31 -1.75 -3.37
N ALA A 43 -11.53 -2.27 -3.55
CA ALA A 43 -12.39 -1.90 -4.67
C ALA A 43 -12.89 -0.44 -4.59
N ALA A 44 -13.18 0.06 -3.39
CA ALA A 44 -13.59 1.45 -3.18
C ALA A 44 -12.44 2.43 -3.47
N ILE A 45 -11.23 2.08 -3.00
CA ILE A 45 -9.99 2.82 -3.27
C ILE A 45 -9.71 2.85 -4.78
N GLU A 46 -9.79 1.71 -5.46
CA GLU A 46 -9.59 1.60 -6.91
C GLU A 46 -10.52 2.54 -7.69
N LYS A 47 -11.77 2.68 -7.23
CA LYS A 47 -12.76 3.59 -7.82
C LYS A 47 -12.45 5.05 -7.51
N GLN A 48 -12.08 5.36 -6.27
CA GLN A 48 -11.76 6.73 -5.85
C GLN A 48 -10.55 7.31 -6.61
N TYR A 49 -9.56 6.47 -6.92
CA TYR A 49 -8.34 6.86 -7.60
C TYR A 49 -8.31 6.45 -9.09
N GLU A 50 -9.48 6.25 -9.71
CA GLU A 50 -9.57 5.74 -11.09
C GLU A 50 -8.90 6.64 -12.13
N ILE A 51 -8.85 7.96 -11.87
CA ILE A 51 -8.23 8.96 -12.75
C ILE A 51 -6.74 8.67 -13.01
N PHE A 52 -6.07 7.93 -12.12
CA PHE A 52 -4.65 7.63 -12.25
C PHE A 52 -4.38 6.34 -13.03
N LYS A 53 -5.38 5.49 -13.30
CA LYS A 53 -5.19 4.14 -13.84
C LYS A 53 -4.50 4.06 -15.20
N ASN A 54 -4.72 5.06 -16.05
CA ASN A 54 -4.19 5.04 -17.42
C ASN A 54 -2.73 5.47 -17.48
N ASP A 55 -2.33 6.42 -16.62
CA ASP A 55 -0.99 6.98 -16.60
C ASP A 55 -0.07 6.27 -15.60
N PHE A 56 -0.65 5.66 -14.55
CA PHE A 56 0.08 5.03 -13.47
C PHE A 56 -0.29 3.56 -13.23
N THR A 57 0.70 2.79 -12.77
CA THR A 57 0.51 1.61 -11.94
C THR A 57 0.58 2.11 -10.49
N VAL A 58 -0.55 2.05 -9.80
CA VAL A 58 -0.72 2.59 -8.45
C VAL A 58 -0.54 1.47 -7.43
N TYR A 59 0.24 1.77 -6.38
CA TYR A 59 0.40 0.93 -5.20
C TYR A 59 -0.06 1.70 -3.97
N LEU A 60 -0.84 1.06 -3.10
CA LEU A 60 -1.20 1.59 -1.80
C LEU A 60 -0.84 0.56 -0.75
N PHE A 61 0.21 0.84 0.02
CA PHE A 61 0.68 -0.06 1.08
C PHE A 61 -0.21 0.06 2.31
N ASP A 62 -0.58 -1.08 2.86
CA ASP A 62 -1.18 -1.17 4.19
C ASP A 62 -0.07 -1.05 5.26
N ARG A 63 -0.46 -1.00 6.52
CA ARG A 63 0.50 -1.02 7.62
C ARG A 63 1.23 -2.36 7.72
N ARG A 64 2.45 -2.30 8.27
CA ARG A 64 3.22 -3.46 8.72
C ARG A 64 2.34 -4.41 9.54
N GLN A 65 2.39 -5.69 9.21
CA GLN A 65 1.82 -6.77 9.99
C GLN A 65 2.69 -7.03 11.22
N ASN A 66 2.09 -7.56 12.29
CA ASN A 66 2.79 -7.86 13.56
C ASN A 66 3.60 -6.65 14.06
N LEU A 67 2.92 -5.52 14.25
CA LEU A 67 3.54 -4.28 14.74
C LEU A 67 4.28 -4.54 16.05
N PRO A 68 5.56 -4.16 16.15
CA PRO A 68 6.30 -4.24 17.40
C PRO A 68 5.74 -3.24 18.43
N GLU A 69 6.05 -3.46 19.71
CA GLU A 69 5.61 -2.57 20.81
C GLU A 69 6.06 -1.12 20.61
N VAL A 70 7.26 -0.94 20.05
CA VAL A 70 7.78 0.36 19.64
C VAL A 70 7.92 0.38 18.12
N TYR A 71 7.18 1.28 17.47
CA TYR A 71 7.21 1.48 16.03
C TYR A 71 7.05 2.97 15.73
N SER A 72 8.16 3.64 15.44
CA SER A 72 8.19 5.06 15.15
C SER A 72 7.78 5.36 13.71
N VAL A 73 7.51 6.63 13.41
CA VAL A 73 7.29 7.08 12.02
C VAL A 73 8.54 6.93 11.15
N TYR A 74 9.73 6.89 11.74
CA TYR A 74 10.98 6.61 11.01
C TYR A 74 11.06 5.14 10.63
N ASP A 75 10.77 4.23 11.56
CA ASP A 75 10.69 2.78 11.26
C ASP A 75 9.65 2.52 10.17
N MET A 76 8.52 3.23 10.21
CA MET A 76 7.50 3.16 9.17
C MET A 76 8.01 3.61 7.80
N ALA A 77 8.77 4.70 7.75
CA ALA A 77 9.34 5.19 6.50
C ALA A 77 10.37 4.20 5.94
N ASP A 78 11.23 3.64 6.79
CA ASP A 78 12.26 2.67 6.40
C ASP A 78 11.62 1.37 5.88
N ASP A 79 10.67 0.80 6.63
CA ASP A 79 9.97 -0.42 6.19
C ASP A 79 9.21 -0.19 4.87
N THR A 80 8.55 0.98 4.71
CA THR A 80 7.83 1.30 3.47
C THR A 80 8.78 1.48 2.29
N ALA A 81 9.99 1.98 2.50
CA ALA A 81 11.00 2.14 1.45
C ALA A 81 11.66 0.82 1.06
N GLU A 82 11.74 -0.14 1.99
CA GLU A 82 12.26 -1.50 1.74
C GLU A 82 11.24 -2.45 1.07
N ALA A 83 9.94 -2.14 1.17
CA ALA A 83 8.82 -2.96 0.68
C ALA A 83 8.63 -2.92 -0.85
#